data_AF-A0A420Y9H8-F1
#
_entry.id   AF-A0A420Y9H8-F1
#
_cell.length_a   1.000
_cell.length_b   1.000
_cell.length_c   1.000
_cell.angle_alpha   90.00
_cell.angle_beta   90.00
_cell.angle_gamma   90.00
#
_symmetry.space_group_name_H-M   'P 1'
#
loop_
_entity.id
_entity.type
_entity.pdbx_description
1 polymer ?
#
loop_
_entity_poly.entity_id
_entity_poly.type
_entity_poly.pdbx_seq_one_letter_code
_entity_poly.pdbx_strand_id
1 'polypeptide(L)'
;MDHTDLERQVAAALTVNKYHRMNQDMPTVSPKMPETDFQIFTSLRYDQALCEVPESELRFAGWNYQNKSPLYMLDFHRDRMLRAAKHWKWTKAIDVLKGESGLQRLTVLVLEHVKGKDGGPLRVRITVSQEGEFGCESWPAPKKSLQNLFPKQLPTPGVHDGAEVISKEEVYEVVIDGGRTARSEYTHFKTTRRAMYDVARQRAGIKPGDLKEVLIVNQDNGCIMEGSTCTPYFWRSGRWVTPPVPSQFDSEEGSGGNDGTSRRWALARGIVVEEQVKVESLVDGEECWMSTGVRGFMCGRVKLL
;
A
#
# COMPACT_ATOMS: atom_id res chain seq x y z
N MET A 1 -53.46 13.94 38.86
CA MET A 1 -52.09 13.48 38.53
C MET A 1 -51.74 12.42 39.53
N ASP A 2 -51.48 11.22 39.02
CA ASP A 2 -51.41 9.97 39.77
C ASP A 2 -50.16 9.93 40.67
N HIS A 3 -50.33 9.52 41.93
CA HIS A 3 -49.27 9.44 42.94
C HIS A 3 -48.16 8.45 42.55
N THR A 4 -48.42 7.57 41.57
CA THR A 4 -47.48 6.56 41.07
C THR A 4 -46.46 7.09 40.05
N ASP A 5 -46.67 8.27 39.44
CA ASP A 5 -45.72 8.86 38.49
C ASP A 5 -44.61 9.69 39.18
N LEU A 6 -44.89 10.26 40.35
CA LEU A 6 -43.90 11.04 41.11
C LEU A 6 -42.83 10.11 41.74
N GLU A 7 -43.23 8.93 42.22
CA GLU A 7 -42.32 7.95 42.81
C GLU A 7 -41.37 7.32 41.76
N ARG A 8 -41.85 7.12 40.53
CA ARG A 8 -41.00 6.66 39.40
C ARG A 8 -39.99 7.71 38.96
N GLN A 9 -40.36 8.99 38.96
CA GLN A 9 -39.44 10.08 38.60
C GLN A 9 -38.36 10.32 39.67
N VAL A 10 -38.69 10.18 40.95
CA VAL A 10 -37.71 10.30 42.06
C VAL A 10 -36.77 9.10 42.12
N ALA A 11 -37.24 7.88 41.87
CA ALA A 11 -36.39 6.68 41.80
C ALA A 11 -35.42 6.72 40.60
N ALA A 12 -35.85 7.26 39.45
CA ALA A 12 -34.99 7.45 38.29
C ALA A 12 -33.90 8.51 38.55
N ALA A 13 -34.26 9.63 39.20
CA ALA A 13 -33.29 10.69 39.53
C ALA A 13 -32.23 10.25 40.55
N LEU A 14 -32.60 9.45 41.55
CA LEU A 14 -31.66 8.91 42.54
C LEU A 14 -30.74 7.82 41.94
N THR A 15 -31.23 7.05 40.97
CA THR A 15 -30.43 6.05 40.26
C THR A 15 -29.40 6.73 39.34
N VAL A 16 -29.81 7.76 38.59
CA VAL A 16 -28.90 8.54 37.72
C VAL A 16 -27.80 9.24 38.52
N ASN A 17 -28.12 9.77 39.70
CA ASN A 17 -27.13 10.46 40.55
C ASN A 17 -26.13 9.49 41.23
N LYS A 18 -26.53 8.23 41.46
CA LYS A 18 -25.63 7.17 41.98
C LYS A 18 -24.65 6.66 40.91
N TYR A 19 -25.10 6.59 39.64
CA TYR A 19 -24.22 6.29 38.51
C TYR A 19 -23.26 7.44 38.16
N HIS A 20 -23.66 8.69 38.37
CA HIS A 20 -22.77 9.84 38.10
C HIS A 20 -21.67 10.00 39.15
N ARG A 21 -21.92 9.63 40.42
CA ARG A 21 -20.91 9.67 41.50
C ARG A 21 -19.94 8.49 41.54
N MET A 22 -20.26 7.35 40.94
CA MET A 22 -19.33 6.21 40.87
C MET A 22 -18.31 6.31 39.71
N ASN A 23 -18.47 7.28 38.81
CA ASN A 23 -17.61 7.45 37.62
C ASN A 23 -16.56 8.56 37.75
N GLN A 24 -16.42 9.22 38.91
CA GLN A 24 -15.47 10.34 39.07
C GLN A 24 -14.18 10.01 39.83
N ASP A 25 -14.04 8.81 40.41
CA ASP A 25 -12.83 8.43 41.20
C ASP A 25 -12.21 7.07 40.79
N MET A 26 -12.50 6.58 39.57
CA MET A 26 -11.79 5.42 39.02
C MET A 26 -10.58 5.93 38.22
N PRO A 27 -9.34 5.52 38.55
CA PRO A 27 -8.22 5.77 37.66
C PRO A 27 -8.56 5.16 36.30
N THR A 28 -8.67 5.99 35.27
CA THR A 28 -8.84 5.56 33.88
C THR A 28 -7.56 4.87 33.43
N VAL A 29 -7.36 3.63 33.88
CA VAL A 29 -6.54 2.68 33.17
C VAL A 29 -7.46 2.08 32.11
N SER A 30 -7.59 2.80 30.99
CA SER A 30 -7.97 2.16 29.73
C SER A 30 -7.05 0.94 29.58
N PRO A 31 -7.56 -0.27 29.30
CA PRO A 31 -6.67 -1.38 29.02
C PRO A 31 -5.82 -0.93 27.84
N LYS A 32 -4.51 -0.76 28.07
CA LYS A 32 -3.54 -0.54 27.01
C LYS A 32 -3.64 -1.79 26.14
N MET A 33 -4.39 -1.72 25.05
CA MET A 33 -4.38 -2.78 24.04
C MET A 33 -2.90 -3.00 23.72
N PRO A 34 -2.39 -4.24 23.76
CA PRO A 34 -0.97 -4.46 23.54
C PRO A 34 -0.59 -3.82 22.20
N GLU A 35 0.45 -2.99 22.23
CA GLU A 35 0.97 -2.25 21.08
C GLU A 35 1.31 -3.16 19.87
N THR A 36 1.24 -4.49 20.03
CA THR A 36 1.75 -5.53 19.15
C THR A 36 0.71 -6.28 18.30
N ASP A 37 -0.59 -5.93 18.30
CA ASP A 37 -1.56 -6.64 17.45
C ASP A 37 -1.55 -6.12 16.00
N PHE A 38 -0.48 -6.43 15.25
CA PHE A 38 -0.42 -6.26 13.80
C PHE A 38 0.60 -7.20 13.17
N GLN A 39 0.53 -7.36 11.86
CA GLN A 39 1.52 -8.10 11.07
C GLN A 39 2.12 -7.18 10.01
N ILE A 40 3.39 -7.42 9.67
CA ILE A 40 4.01 -6.86 8.48
C ILE A 40 3.50 -7.66 7.28
N PHE A 41 3.19 -7.01 6.17
CA PHE A 41 2.74 -7.74 5.00
C PHE A 41 3.25 -7.19 3.68
N THR A 42 3.21 -8.06 2.68
CA THR A 42 3.47 -7.75 1.29
C THR A 42 2.34 -8.31 0.42
N SER A 43 2.09 -7.69 -0.72
CA SER A 43 1.27 -8.29 -1.78
C SER A 43 2.07 -8.26 -3.07
N LEU A 44 2.29 -9.43 -3.65
CA LEU A 44 3.07 -9.64 -4.88
C LEU A 44 2.21 -10.31 -5.96
N ARG A 45 2.71 -10.31 -7.19
CA ARG A 45 2.14 -11.05 -8.31
C ARG A 45 2.83 -12.40 -8.47
N TYR A 46 2.05 -13.46 -8.53
CA TYR A 46 2.44 -14.73 -9.12
C TYR A 46 1.88 -14.79 -10.55
N ASP A 47 2.74 -14.96 -11.55
CA ASP A 47 2.34 -15.17 -12.94
C ASP A 47 3.41 -15.98 -13.67
N GLN A 48 2.99 -17.05 -14.34
CA GLN A 48 3.89 -17.92 -15.09
C GLN A 48 4.55 -17.20 -16.28
N ALA A 49 3.92 -16.15 -16.84
CA ALA A 49 4.51 -15.33 -17.89
C ALA A 49 5.82 -14.64 -17.44
N LEU A 50 6.03 -14.44 -16.13
CA LEU A 50 7.28 -13.85 -15.61
C LEU A 50 8.50 -14.76 -15.82
N CYS A 51 8.29 -16.07 -16.04
CA CYS A 51 9.36 -17.01 -16.36
C CYS A 51 9.97 -16.77 -17.76
N GLU A 52 9.32 -15.99 -18.62
CA GLU A 52 9.81 -15.60 -19.95
C GLU A 52 10.77 -14.40 -19.88
N VAL A 53 10.78 -13.64 -18.77
CA VAL A 53 11.55 -12.40 -18.63
C VAL A 53 13.06 -12.58 -18.90
N PRO A 54 13.75 -13.62 -18.38
CA PRO A 54 15.19 -13.83 -18.64
C PRO A 54 15.54 -14.02 -20.13
N GLU A 55 14.58 -14.52 -20.92
CA GLU A 55 14.75 -14.81 -22.35
C GLU A 55 14.24 -13.66 -23.25
N SER A 56 13.73 -12.58 -22.64
CA SER A 56 13.18 -11.41 -23.33
C SER A 56 14.17 -10.24 -23.45
N GLU A 57 13.79 -9.20 -24.19
CA GLU A 57 14.55 -7.94 -24.28
C GLU A 57 14.46 -7.06 -23.02
N LEU A 58 13.73 -7.48 -21.99
CA LEU A 58 13.56 -6.77 -20.72
C LEU A 58 14.78 -6.91 -19.80
N ARG A 59 15.99 -6.65 -20.31
CA ARG A 59 17.27 -6.73 -19.56
C ARG A 59 17.28 -5.86 -18.29
N PHE A 60 16.43 -4.83 -18.27
CA PHE A 60 16.24 -3.93 -17.15
C PHE A 60 15.25 -4.46 -16.10
N ALA A 61 14.59 -5.61 -16.28
CA ALA A 61 13.62 -6.14 -15.30
C ALA A 61 14.24 -6.48 -13.92
N GLY A 62 15.57 -6.52 -13.81
CA GLY A 62 16.28 -6.69 -12.54
C GLY A 62 16.23 -8.13 -12.07
N TRP A 63 15.72 -8.36 -10.86
CA TRP A 63 15.70 -9.70 -10.26
C TRP A 63 15.00 -10.74 -11.14
N ASN A 64 13.89 -10.39 -11.78
CA ASN A 64 13.18 -11.30 -12.70
C ASN A 64 13.93 -11.56 -14.01
N TYR A 65 14.87 -10.71 -14.42
CA TYR A 65 15.75 -10.99 -15.55
C TYR A 65 16.87 -11.96 -15.15
N GLN A 66 17.40 -11.79 -13.94
CA GLN A 66 18.48 -12.62 -13.39
C GLN A 66 18.00 -13.98 -12.89
N ASN A 67 16.70 -14.12 -12.60
CA ASN A 67 16.11 -15.31 -11.98
C ASN A 67 14.85 -15.70 -12.74
N LYS A 68 14.85 -16.91 -13.33
CA LYS A 68 13.65 -17.52 -13.92
C LYS A 68 12.66 -17.85 -12.81
N SER A 69 11.69 -16.97 -12.58
CA SER A 69 10.74 -17.08 -11.48
C SER A 69 9.37 -16.51 -11.85
N PRO A 70 8.27 -17.15 -11.42
CA PRO A 70 6.93 -16.63 -11.61
C PRO A 70 6.57 -15.53 -10.59
N LEU A 71 7.52 -15.10 -9.74
CA LEU A 71 7.28 -14.16 -8.64
C LEU A 71 7.80 -12.77 -9.01
N TYR A 72 6.90 -11.80 -9.11
CA TYR A 72 7.26 -10.44 -9.51
C TYR A 72 8.06 -9.73 -8.40
N MET A 73 9.31 -9.33 -8.71
CA MET A 73 10.20 -8.52 -7.85
C MET A 73 10.35 -9.03 -6.42
N LEU A 74 10.53 -10.36 -6.24
CA LEU A 74 10.52 -10.99 -4.92
C LEU A 74 11.58 -10.41 -3.97
N ASP A 75 12.74 -10.01 -4.50
CA ASP A 75 13.81 -9.33 -3.78
C ASP A 75 13.33 -8.03 -3.11
N PHE A 76 12.64 -7.17 -3.85
CA PHE A 76 12.06 -5.94 -3.30
C PHE A 76 10.99 -6.22 -2.25
N HIS A 77 10.18 -7.28 -2.46
CA HIS A 77 9.16 -7.69 -1.49
C HIS A 77 9.76 -8.18 -0.17
N ARG A 78 10.79 -9.05 -0.25
CA ARG A 78 11.56 -9.50 0.92
C ARG A 78 12.18 -8.32 1.64
N ASP A 79 12.89 -7.45 0.91
CA ASP A 79 13.58 -6.29 1.48
C ASP A 79 12.63 -5.36 2.23
N ARG A 80 11.44 -5.09 1.66
CA ARG A 80 10.43 -4.25 2.32
C ARG A 80 10.00 -4.84 3.66
N MET A 81 9.71 -6.15 3.69
CA MET A 81 9.34 -6.82 4.94
C MET A 81 10.49 -6.81 5.95
N LEU A 82 11.73 -7.02 5.48
CA LEU A 82 12.91 -7.01 6.34
C LEU A 82 13.19 -5.63 6.93
N ARG A 83 13.03 -4.55 6.16
CA ARG A 83 13.18 -3.16 6.64
C ARG A 83 12.16 -2.85 7.74
N ALA A 84 10.91 -3.22 7.53
CA ALA A 84 9.85 -3.11 8.54
C ALA A 84 10.21 -3.91 9.80
N ALA A 85 10.60 -5.18 9.67
CA ALA A 85 10.95 -6.02 10.81
C ALA A 85 12.15 -5.45 11.61
N LYS A 86 13.15 -4.88 10.91
CA LYS A 86 14.29 -4.19 11.53
C LYS A 86 13.86 -2.95 12.32
N HIS A 87 12.96 -2.16 11.76
CA HIS A 87 12.47 -0.94 12.40
C HIS A 87 11.78 -1.24 13.75
N TRP A 88 10.88 -2.22 13.80
CA TRP A 88 10.26 -2.65 15.07
C TRP A 88 11.10 -3.65 15.88
N LYS A 89 12.33 -3.95 15.46
CA LYS A 89 13.25 -4.88 16.14
C LYS A 89 12.64 -6.28 16.35
N TRP A 90 11.85 -6.76 15.40
CA TRP A 90 11.25 -8.10 15.42
C TRP A 90 12.29 -9.16 15.07
N THR A 91 13.16 -9.51 16.03
CA THR A 91 14.33 -10.37 15.80
C THR A 91 13.97 -11.68 15.09
N LYS A 92 12.90 -12.37 15.50
CA LYS A 92 12.46 -13.61 14.85
C LYS A 92 12.02 -13.39 13.40
N ALA A 93 11.26 -12.34 13.13
CA ALA A 93 10.89 -11.95 11.77
C ALA A 93 12.13 -11.58 10.91
N ILE A 94 13.10 -10.86 11.49
CA ILE A 94 14.38 -10.54 10.83
C ILE A 94 15.12 -11.83 10.46
N ASP A 95 15.20 -12.81 11.36
CA ASP A 95 15.89 -14.07 11.13
C ASP A 95 15.29 -14.88 10.00
N VAL A 96 13.96 -14.95 9.91
CA VAL A 96 13.28 -15.65 8.82
C VAL A 96 13.31 -14.88 7.49
N LEU A 97 13.52 -13.57 7.50
CA LEU A 97 13.56 -12.74 6.28
C LEU A 97 14.97 -12.48 5.74
N LYS A 98 16.03 -12.47 6.57
CA LYS A 98 17.36 -12.00 6.16
C LYS A 98 18.08 -12.92 5.16
N GLY A 99 18.84 -12.29 4.26
CA GLY A 99 19.73 -12.96 3.31
C GLY A 99 19.02 -13.87 2.29
N GLU A 100 19.81 -14.57 1.48
CA GLU A 100 19.29 -15.47 0.44
C GLU A 100 18.38 -16.56 1.01
N SER A 101 18.65 -17.04 2.22
CA SER A 101 17.78 -18.02 2.88
C SER A 101 16.35 -17.51 3.11
N GLY A 102 16.19 -16.22 3.43
CA GLY A 102 14.88 -15.61 3.59
C GLY A 102 14.15 -15.43 2.27
N LEU A 103 14.89 -15.10 1.21
CA LEU A 103 14.33 -15.05 -0.14
C LEU A 103 13.83 -16.43 -0.58
N GLN A 104 14.65 -17.48 -0.38
CA GLN A 104 14.29 -18.86 -0.69
C GLN A 104 13.08 -19.35 0.12
N ARG A 105 12.99 -19.00 1.41
CA ARG A 105 11.81 -19.33 2.24
C ARG A 105 10.53 -18.73 1.68
N LEU A 106 10.57 -17.45 1.26
CA LEU A 106 9.41 -16.81 0.63
C LEU A 106 9.07 -17.46 -0.72
N THR A 107 10.07 -17.83 -1.53
CA THR A 107 9.85 -18.58 -2.78
C THR A 107 9.10 -19.87 -2.51
N VAL A 108 9.61 -20.71 -1.60
CA VAL A 108 8.98 -22.01 -1.27
C VAL A 108 7.56 -21.80 -0.71
N LEU A 109 7.39 -20.86 0.22
CA LEU A 109 6.09 -20.53 0.81
C LEU A 109 5.04 -20.20 -0.27
N VAL A 110 5.39 -19.33 -1.22
CA VAL A 110 4.45 -18.93 -2.26
C VAL A 110 4.18 -20.08 -3.23
N LEU A 111 5.22 -20.77 -3.70
CA LEU A 111 5.08 -21.83 -4.70
C LEU A 111 4.27 -23.03 -4.16
N GLU A 112 4.49 -23.43 -2.91
CA GLU A 112 3.65 -24.48 -2.29
C GLU A 112 2.21 -24.00 -2.08
N HIS A 113 2.00 -22.72 -1.70
CA HIS A 113 0.64 -22.17 -1.54
C HIS A 113 -0.16 -22.10 -2.85
N VAL A 114 0.50 -21.88 -3.98
CA VAL A 114 -0.16 -21.81 -5.30
C VAL A 114 -0.15 -23.13 -6.07
N LYS A 115 0.49 -24.17 -5.53
CA LYS A 115 0.55 -25.49 -6.15
C LYS A 115 -0.85 -26.04 -6.41
N GLY A 116 -1.10 -26.48 -7.63
CA GLY A 116 -2.41 -27.00 -8.06
C GLY A 116 -3.50 -25.93 -8.22
N LYS A 117 -3.19 -24.64 -8.09
CA LYS A 117 -4.11 -23.55 -8.45
C LYS A 117 -3.98 -23.27 -9.94
N ASP A 118 -4.89 -23.82 -10.73
CA ASP A 118 -5.03 -23.51 -12.15
C ASP A 118 -5.98 -22.31 -12.30
N GLY A 119 -5.63 -21.30 -13.12
CA GLY A 119 -6.50 -20.14 -13.31
C GLY A 119 -5.87 -18.82 -13.75
N GLY A 120 -4.55 -18.78 -13.97
CA GLY A 120 -3.84 -17.58 -14.42
C GLY A 120 -3.19 -16.79 -13.28
N PRO A 121 -2.93 -15.49 -13.46
CA PRO A 121 -2.17 -14.69 -12.49
C PRO A 121 -2.87 -14.58 -11.15
N LEU A 122 -2.08 -14.58 -10.07
CA LEU A 122 -2.57 -14.44 -8.70
C LEU A 122 -1.95 -13.24 -8.01
N ARG A 123 -2.76 -12.53 -7.23
CA ARG A 123 -2.29 -11.66 -6.16
C ARG A 123 -2.02 -12.55 -4.96
N VAL A 124 -0.78 -12.60 -4.49
CA VAL A 124 -0.39 -13.33 -3.28
C VAL A 124 -0.07 -12.34 -2.18
N ARG A 125 -0.76 -12.43 -1.05
CA ARG A 125 -0.45 -11.68 0.17
C ARG A 125 0.32 -12.58 1.11
N ILE A 126 1.48 -12.10 1.55
CA ILE A 126 2.29 -12.76 2.57
C ILE A 126 2.30 -11.86 3.80
N THR A 127 2.00 -12.41 4.97
CA THR A 127 2.14 -11.74 6.26
C THR A 127 3.28 -12.37 7.05
N VAL A 128 3.90 -11.60 7.94
CA VAL A 128 4.82 -12.11 8.95
C VAL A 128 4.49 -11.48 10.30
N SER A 129 4.36 -12.32 11.33
CA SER A 129 4.18 -11.87 12.72
C SER A 129 5.50 -11.45 13.35
N GLN A 130 5.43 -10.84 14.54
CA GLN A 130 6.61 -10.55 15.36
C GLN A 130 7.41 -11.82 15.70
N GLU A 131 6.74 -12.95 15.75
CA GLU A 131 7.23 -14.28 16.09
C GLU A 131 7.91 -14.96 14.90
N GLY A 132 7.89 -14.33 13.72
CA GLY A 132 8.47 -14.86 12.48
C GLY A 132 7.58 -15.89 11.79
N GLU A 133 6.30 -15.96 12.14
CA GLU A 133 5.35 -16.88 11.53
C GLU A 133 4.78 -16.25 10.25
N PHE A 134 4.80 -17.01 9.15
CA PHE A 134 4.27 -16.56 7.87
C PHE A 134 2.81 -16.96 7.68
N GLY A 135 2.01 -16.02 7.17
CA GLY A 135 0.70 -16.31 6.56
C GLY A 135 0.75 -16.10 5.05
N CYS A 136 -0.04 -16.86 4.29
CA CYS A 136 -0.11 -16.74 2.84
C CYS A 136 -1.57 -16.84 2.36
N GLU A 137 -2.02 -15.84 1.61
CA GLU A 137 -3.36 -15.77 1.02
C GLU A 137 -3.24 -15.43 -0.47
N SER A 138 -4.19 -15.87 -1.29
CA SER A 138 -4.17 -15.61 -2.72
C SER A 138 -5.54 -15.36 -3.31
N TRP A 139 -5.62 -14.44 -4.28
CA TRP A 139 -6.81 -14.17 -5.09
C TRP A 139 -6.43 -14.01 -6.56
N PRO A 140 -7.38 -14.18 -7.50
CA PRO A 140 -7.15 -13.86 -8.90
C PRO A 140 -6.62 -12.43 -9.10
N ALA A 141 -5.67 -12.28 -10.00
CA ALA A 141 -5.19 -10.99 -10.48
C ALA A 141 -5.49 -10.87 -11.99
N PRO A 142 -5.72 -9.65 -12.51
CA PRO A 142 -5.88 -9.46 -13.94
C PRO A 142 -4.62 -9.86 -14.70
N LYS A 143 -4.80 -10.27 -15.96
CA LYS A 143 -3.70 -10.41 -16.90
C LYS A 143 -3.05 -9.05 -17.12
N LYS A 144 -1.72 -9.03 -17.15
CA LYS A 144 -0.90 -7.84 -17.42
C LYS A 144 0.22 -8.24 -18.36
N SER A 145 0.50 -7.39 -19.34
CA SER A 145 1.67 -7.55 -20.19
C SER A 145 2.95 -7.38 -19.37
N LEU A 146 4.05 -7.98 -19.84
CA LEU A 146 5.35 -7.79 -19.20
C LEU A 146 5.79 -6.32 -19.29
N GLN A 147 5.37 -5.57 -20.32
CA GLN A 147 5.65 -4.14 -20.45
C GLN A 147 4.96 -3.32 -19.36
N ASN A 148 3.71 -3.64 -18.98
CA ASN A 148 3.05 -2.98 -17.85
C ASN A 148 3.69 -3.35 -16.50
N LEU A 149 4.35 -4.50 -16.38
CA LEU A 149 5.09 -4.89 -15.18
C LEU A 149 6.50 -4.29 -15.12
N PHE A 150 7.17 -4.20 -16.27
CA PHE A 150 8.52 -3.68 -16.41
C PHE A 150 8.54 -2.66 -17.56
N PRO A 151 8.00 -1.44 -17.34
CA PRO A 151 8.12 -0.38 -18.33
C PRO A 151 9.57 0.04 -18.47
N LYS A 152 10.04 0.25 -19.70
CA LYS A 152 11.31 0.94 -19.95
C LYS A 152 11.20 2.43 -19.58
N GLN A 153 10.04 3.02 -19.86
CA GLN A 153 9.68 4.39 -19.53
C GLN A 153 8.16 4.51 -19.36
N LEU A 154 7.70 5.52 -18.65
CA LEU A 154 6.28 5.89 -18.66
C LEU A 154 6.02 6.88 -19.82
N PRO A 155 4.95 6.70 -20.61
CA PRO A 155 4.60 7.60 -21.72
C PRO A 155 4.44 9.04 -21.24
N THR A 156 4.91 10.02 -22.00
CA THR A 156 4.61 11.44 -21.74
C THR A 156 3.10 11.69 -21.85
N PRO A 157 2.49 12.54 -21.00
CA PRO A 157 1.09 12.88 -21.12
C PRO A 157 0.72 13.40 -22.51
N GLY A 158 -0.43 12.96 -23.02
CA GLY A 158 -0.94 13.37 -24.34
C GLY A 158 -0.22 12.77 -25.55
N VAL A 159 0.85 11.99 -25.36
CA VAL A 159 1.48 11.22 -26.44
C VAL A 159 0.80 9.85 -26.53
N HIS A 160 0.22 9.57 -27.69
CA HIS A 160 -0.54 8.34 -27.97
C HIS A 160 0.18 7.35 -28.88
N ASP A 161 1.24 7.77 -29.59
CA ASP A 161 1.88 6.95 -30.63
C ASP A 161 3.39 6.75 -30.41
N GLY A 162 3.83 5.49 -30.51
CA GLY A 162 5.23 5.07 -30.56
C GLY A 162 5.42 3.66 -30.02
N ALA A 163 6.01 2.75 -30.82
CA ALA A 163 6.17 1.33 -30.50
C ALA A 163 6.71 1.06 -29.07
N GLU A 164 6.16 0.00 -28.42
CA GLU A 164 6.43 -0.44 -27.04
C GLU A 164 5.72 0.34 -25.91
N VAL A 165 4.51 0.87 -26.16
CA VAL A 165 3.72 1.56 -25.11
C VAL A 165 3.16 0.55 -24.11
N ILE A 166 3.40 0.80 -22.83
CA ILE A 166 2.59 0.22 -21.74
C ILE A 166 1.10 0.50 -21.98
N SER A 167 0.26 -0.53 -21.84
CA SER A 167 -1.16 -0.39 -22.13
C SER A 167 -1.82 0.60 -21.16
N LYS A 168 -2.65 1.49 -21.72
CA LYS A 168 -3.53 2.43 -21.00
C LYS A 168 -4.99 1.94 -20.95
N GLU A 169 -5.27 0.66 -21.24
CA GLU A 169 -6.64 0.13 -21.34
C GLU A 169 -7.47 0.28 -20.06
N GLU A 170 -6.84 0.16 -18.88
CA GLU A 170 -7.50 0.38 -17.58
C GLU A 170 -7.08 1.75 -17.03
N VAL A 171 -7.86 2.80 -17.34
CA VAL A 171 -7.66 4.14 -16.77
C VAL A 171 -8.43 4.24 -15.46
N TYR A 172 -7.71 4.45 -14.36
CA TYR A 172 -8.32 4.64 -13.05
C TYR A 172 -8.81 6.08 -12.87
N GLU A 173 -9.98 6.25 -12.27
CA GLU A 173 -10.35 7.53 -11.65
C GLU A 173 -9.52 7.73 -10.38
N VAL A 174 -8.78 8.83 -10.30
CA VAL A 174 -7.91 9.13 -9.16
C VAL A 174 -8.47 10.35 -8.43
N VAL A 175 -9.11 10.12 -7.29
CA VAL A 175 -9.69 11.19 -6.46
C VAL A 175 -8.75 11.57 -5.32
N ILE A 176 -8.96 12.74 -4.75
CA ILE A 176 -8.21 13.21 -3.58
C ILE A 176 -9.00 12.88 -2.33
N ASP A 177 -8.35 12.33 -1.31
CA ASP A 177 -8.99 12.16 -0.01
C ASP A 177 -9.36 13.53 0.58
N GLY A 178 -10.63 13.71 0.94
CA GLY A 178 -11.08 14.89 1.68
C GLY A 178 -10.58 14.91 3.13
N GLY A 179 -10.17 13.75 3.66
CA GLY A 179 -9.48 13.65 4.94
C GLY A 179 -8.00 14.02 4.86
N ARG A 180 -7.40 14.26 6.02
CA ARG A 180 -5.95 14.42 6.17
C ARG A 180 -5.40 13.25 6.98
N THR A 181 -4.20 12.78 6.63
CA THR A 181 -3.54 11.66 7.30
C THR A 181 -2.22 12.12 7.90
N ALA A 182 -2.05 11.93 9.20
CA ALA A 182 -0.77 12.08 9.85
C ALA A 182 0.19 10.96 9.40
N ARG A 183 1.42 11.33 9.05
CA ARG A 183 2.48 10.36 8.77
C ARG A 183 2.76 9.52 10.02
N SER A 184 3.10 8.25 9.82
CA SER A 184 3.48 7.35 10.92
C SER A 184 4.30 6.17 10.38
N GLU A 185 4.85 5.37 11.28
CA GLU A 185 5.48 4.10 10.94
C GLU A 185 4.53 3.19 10.12
N TYR A 186 3.21 3.29 10.35
CA TYR A 186 2.18 2.52 9.66
C TYR A 186 1.79 3.07 8.28
N THR A 187 2.14 4.32 7.98
CA THR A 187 2.06 4.84 6.60
C THR A 187 3.36 4.59 5.83
N HIS A 188 4.49 4.51 6.52
CA HIS A 188 5.80 4.25 5.92
C HIS A 188 6.05 2.76 5.61
N PHE A 189 5.64 1.87 6.51
CA PHE A 189 5.78 0.43 6.35
C PHE A 189 4.41 -0.23 6.14
N LYS A 190 4.42 -1.26 5.30
CA LYS A 190 3.21 -1.98 4.92
C LYS A 190 2.79 -2.97 6.01
N THR A 191 1.82 -2.58 6.83
CA THR A 191 1.31 -3.38 7.97
C THR A 191 -0.20 -3.61 7.90
N THR A 192 -0.71 -4.55 8.69
CA THR A 192 -2.17 -4.78 8.80
C THR A 192 -2.92 -3.62 9.49
N ARG A 193 -2.23 -2.64 10.09
CA ARG A 193 -2.84 -1.40 10.59
C ARG A 193 -3.10 -0.45 9.42
N ARG A 194 -4.31 -0.54 8.87
CA ARG A 194 -4.70 0.16 7.64
C ARG A 194 -5.92 1.06 7.76
N ALA A 195 -6.41 1.29 8.98
CA ALA A 195 -7.63 2.06 9.22
C ALA A 195 -7.63 3.43 8.51
N MET A 196 -6.51 4.16 8.47
CA MET A 196 -6.40 5.43 7.74
C MET A 196 -6.69 5.28 6.24
N TYR A 197 -6.19 4.22 5.61
CA TYR A 197 -6.45 3.93 4.20
C TYR A 197 -7.87 3.43 3.98
N ASP A 198 -8.38 2.59 4.88
CA ASP A 198 -9.72 2.01 4.76
C ASP A 198 -10.80 3.11 4.88
N VAL A 199 -10.60 4.05 5.81
CA VAL A 199 -11.47 5.23 5.95
C VAL A 199 -11.36 6.16 4.74
N ALA A 200 -10.16 6.39 4.18
CA ALA A 200 -10.01 7.19 2.96
C ALA A 200 -10.76 6.57 1.77
N ARG A 201 -10.65 5.23 1.61
CA ARG A 201 -11.38 4.49 0.58
C ARG A 201 -12.89 4.54 0.78
N GLN A 202 -13.35 4.46 2.03
CA GLN A 202 -14.76 4.60 2.39
C GLN A 202 -15.29 5.99 2.01
N ARG A 203 -14.58 7.07 2.36
CA ARG A 203 -14.94 8.44 1.96
C ARG A 203 -15.02 8.60 0.44
N ALA A 204 -14.07 8.00 -0.27
CA ALA A 204 -14.03 8.01 -1.73
C ALA A 204 -15.06 7.08 -2.40
N GLY A 205 -15.80 6.27 -1.62
CA GLY A 205 -16.80 5.33 -2.12
C GLY A 205 -16.23 4.18 -2.94
N ILE A 206 -14.95 3.81 -2.74
CA ILE A 206 -14.27 2.79 -3.54
C ILE A 206 -14.71 1.39 -3.12
N LYS A 207 -15.20 0.60 -4.08
CA LYS A 207 -15.61 -0.80 -3.91
C LYS A 207 -14.56 -1.76 -4.49
N PRO A 208 -14.57 -3.04 -4.07
CA PRO A 208 -13.74 -4.06 -4.69
C PRO A 208 -14.01 -4.17 -6.19
N GLY A 209 -12.96 -4.08 -7.01
CA GLY A 209 -13.05 -4.19 -8.47
C GLY A 209 -13.11 -2.85 -9.21
N ASP A 210 -13.38 -1.74 -8.52
CA ASP A 210 -13.43 -0.42 -9.14
C ASP A 210 -12.06 -0.03 -9.72
N LEU A 211 -12.10 0.57 -10.92
CA LEU A 211 -10.96 1.33 -11.47
C LEU A 211 -10.93 2.73 -10.84
N LYS A 212 -10.83 2.75 -9.51
CA LYS A 212 -10.81 3.98 -8.71
C LYS A 212 -9.80 3.87 -7.59
N GLU A 213 -9.04 4.94 -7.40
CA GLU A 213 -8.07 5.07 -6.32
C GLU A 213 -8.20 6.44 -5.66
N VAL A 214 -7.83 6.51 -4.39
CA VAL A 214 -7.82 7.73 -3.59
C VAL A 214 -6.40 8.08 -3.18
N LEU A 215 -6.00 9.32 -3.44
CA LEU A 215 -4.74 9.90 -3.00
C LEU A 215 -4.83 10.30 -1.54
N ILE A 216 -3.88 9.83 -0.74
CA ILE A 216 -3.74 10.16 0.67
C ILE A 216 -2.96 11.46 0.80
N VAL A 217 -3.51 12.40 1.58
CA VAL A 217 -2.89 13.70 1.77
C VAL A 217 -2.29 13.84 3.16
N ASN A 218 -1.05 14.30 3.19
CA ASN A 218 -0.31 14.59 4.41
C ASN A 218 -0.97 15.74 5.17
N GLN A 219 -1.24 15.51 6.45
CA GLN A 219 -1.88 16.47 7.33
C GLN A 219 -1.07 17.75 7.54
N ASP A 220 0.26 17.64 7.58
CA ASP A 220 1.12 18.73 8.05
C ASP A 220 1.39 19.77 6.97
N ASN A 221 1.45 19.35 5.70
CA ASN A 221 1.88 20.20 4.60
C ASN A 221 0.99 20.15 3.34
N GLY A 222 -0.07 19.34 3.34
CA GLY A 222 -0.98 19.22 2.20
C GLY A 222 -0.37 18.52 0.96
N CYS A 223 0.80 17.90 1.10
CA CYS A 223 1.42 17.11 0.02
C CYS A 223 0.77 15.74 -0.12
N ILE A 224 0.71 15.24 -1.35
CA ILE A 224 0.32 13.86 -1.65
C ILE A 224 1.36 12.91 -1.04
N MET A 225 0.91 11.92 -0.28
CA MET A 225 1.76 10.89 0.32
C MET A 225 1.93 9.71 -0.65
N GLU A 226 0.80 9.13 -1.05
CA GLU A 226 0.66 7.93 -1.87
C GLU A 226 -0.83 7.75 -2.25
N GLY A 227 -1.19 6.67 -2.93
CA GLY A 227 -2.58 6.20 -3.03
C GLY A 227 -2.91 5.17 -1.95
N SER A 228 -4.19 4.87 -1.71
CA SER A 228 -4.57 3.94 -0.63
C SER A 228 -3.95 2.54 -0.78
N THR A 229 -3.67 2.10 -2.01
CA THR A 229 -3.03 0.82 -2.30
C THR A 229 -1.85 0.89 -3.26
N CYS A 230 -1.45 2.08 -3.73
CA CYS A 230 -0.46 2.27 -4.78
C CYS A 230 0.49 3.44 -4.55
N THR A 231 1.57 3.49 -5.33
CA THR A 231 2.42 4.69 -5.46
C THR A 231 1.97 5.49 -6.68
N PRO A 232 1.67 6.80 -6.54
CA PRO A 232 1.32 7.68 -7.65
C PRO A 232 2.56 8.32 -8.31
N TYR A 233 2.39 8.69 -9.58
CA TYR A 233 3.38 9.38 -10.41
C TYR A 233 2.69 10.51 -11.19
N PHE A 234 3.27 11.70 -11.12
CA PHE A 234 2.73 12.91 -11.73
C PHE A 234 3.73 13.50 -12.71
N TRP A 235 3.26 14.18 -13.75
CA TRP A 235 4.15 14.80 -14.73
C TRP A 235 4.49 16.23 -14.33
N ARG A 236 5.74 16.51 -13.98
CA ARG A 236 6.19 17.85 -13.57
C ARG A 236 7.47 18.19 -14.30
N SER A 237 7.55 19.40 -14.85
CA SER A 237 8.77 19.93 -15.48
C SER A 237 9.43 18.98 -16.49
N GLY A 238 8.63 18.30 -17.33
CA GLY A 238 9.12 17.42 -18.39
C GLY A 238 9.56 16.01 -17.92
N ARG A 239 9.21 15.59 -16.70
CA ARG A 239 9.56 14.28 -16.16
C ARG A 239 8.47 13.72 -15.25
N TRP A 240 8.50 12.41 -15.03
CA TRP A 240 7.65 11.74 -14.05
C TRP A 240 8.24 11.86 -12.65
N VAL A 241 7.43 12.36 -11.72
CA VAL A 241 7.80 12.54 -10.32
C VAL A 241 6.93 11.70 -9.40
N THR A 242 7.47 11.24 -8.28
CA THR A 242 6.74 10.56 -7.21
C THR A 242 7.03 11.23 -5.86
N PRO A 243 6.08 11.23 -4.91
CA PRO A 243 6.34 11.80 -3.59
C PRO A 243 7.58 11.19 -2.91
N PRO A 244 8.46 12.01 -2.30
CA PRO A 244 9.66 11.52 -1.61
C PRO A 244 9.31 10.65 -0.42
N VAL A 245 10.02 9.54 -0.25
CA VAL A 245 9.92 8.62 0.90
C VAL A 245 11.34 8.24 1.32
N PRO A 246 11.79 8.63 2.52
CA PRO A 246 13.13 8.30 2.99
C PRO A 246 13.32 6.79 3.11
N SER A 247 14.57 6.32 3.14
CA SER A 247 14.85 4.87 3.23
C SER A 247 14.57 4.26 4.61
N GLN A 248 14.47 5.11 5.63
CA GLN A 248 14.12 4.78 7.00
C GLN A 248 12.94 5.66 7.41
N PHE A 249 12.15 5.22 8.37
CA PHE A 249 11.09 6.06 8.89
C PHE A 249 11.68 7.27 9.59
N ASP A 250 11.19 8.45 9.22
CA ASP A 250 11.50 9.72 9.84
C ASP A 250 10.17 10.48 10.05
N SER A 251 10.00 11.06 11.23
CA SER A 251 8.78 11.77 11.61
C SER A 251 8.67 13.18 11.01
N GLU A 252 9.71 13.69 10.36
CA GLU A 252 9.77 15.05 9.82
C GLU A 252 10.09 15.06 8.32
N GLU A 253 10.88 14.10 7.85
CA GLU A 253 11.33 14.05 6.45
C GLU A 253 10.39 13.29 5.49
N GLY A 254 10.38 13.72 4.23
CA GLY A 254 9.59 13.11 3.16
C GLY A 254 8.09 13.41 3.20
N SER A 255 7.35 12.67 2.37
CA SER A 255 5.89 12.84 2.22
C SER A 255 5.09 11.93 3.15
N GLY A 256 5.72 10.95 3.79
CA GLY A 256 5.09 10.06 4.76
C GLY A 256 4.38 8.82 4.20
N GLY A 257 4.46 8.56 2.88
CA GLY A 257 3.91 7.35 2.26
C GLY A 257 4.83 6.12 2.37
N ASN A 258 4.39 4.99 1.80
CA ASN A 258 5.17 3.74 1.80
C ASN A 258 6.31 3.72 0.78
N ASP A 259 7.42 3.05 1.14
CA ASP A 259 8.51 2.74 0.20
C ASP A 259 8.17 1.51 -0.67
N GLY A 260 7.27 1.71 -1.64
CA GLY A 260 6.71 0.66 -2.51
C GLY A 260 7.73 -0.13 -3.35
N THR A 261 7.44 -1.39 -3.68
CA THR A 261 8.38 -2.25 -4.42
C THR A 261 8.59 -1.81 -5.87
N SER A 262 7.51 -1.62 -6.64
CA SER A 262 7.54 -1.09 -8.00
C SER A 262 8.07 0.35 -8.06
N ARG A 263 7.81 1.15 -7.01
CA ARG A 263 8.38 2.50 -6.81
C ARG A 263 9.90 2.47 -6.75
N ARG A 264 10.46 1.69 -5.81
CA ARG A 264 11.91 1.53 -5.67
C ARG A 264 12.54 1.00 -6.95
N TRP A 265 11.87 0.06 -7.62
CA TRP A 265 12.32 -0.47 -8.90
C TRP A 265 12.39 0.63 -9.98
N ALA A 266 11.38 1.51 -10.08
CA ALA A 266 11.33 2.62 -11.02
C ALA A 266 12.39 3.70 -10.75
N LEU A 267 12.56 4.08 -9.48
CA LEU A 267 13.57 5.05 -9.03
C LEU A 267 14.98 4.56 -9.37
N ALA A 268 15.28 3.29 -9.07
CA ALA A 268 16.59 2.68 -9.37
C ALA A 268 16.95 2.64 -10.87
N ARG A 269 15.97 2.90 -11.75
CA ARG A 269 16.13 2.91 -13.21
C ARG A 269 15.99 4.30 -13.82
N GLY A 270 15.80 5.34 -13.00
CA GLY A 270 15.60 6.70 -13.49
C GLY A 270 14.32 6.90 -14.31
N ILE A 271 13.34 5.99 -14.21
CA ILE A 271 12.04 6.13 -14.89
C ILE A 271 11.24 7.27 -14.27
N VAL A 272 11.41 7.45 -12.95
CA VAL A 272 10.80 8.50 -12.15
C VAL A 272 11.84 9.08 -11.21
N VAL A 273 11.59 10.28 -10.71
CA VAL A 273 12.40 10.95 -9.68
C VAL A 273 11.53 11.35 -8.49
N GLU A 274 12.15 11.64 -7.35
CA GLU A 274 11.41 12.16 -6.20
C GLU A 274 11.17 13.67 -6.33
N GLU A 275 9.92 14.10 -6.10
CA GLU A 275 9.54 15.51 -6.00
C GLU A 275 8.27 15.61 -5.14
N GLN A 276 8.17 16.63 -4.30
CA GLN A 276 6.93 16.87 -3.55
C GLN A 276 5.82 17.29 -4.50
N VAL A 277 4.64 16.70 -4.34
CA VAL A 277 3.45 17.07 -5.11
C VAL A 277 2.40 17.55 -4.14
N LYS A 278 2.00 18.82 -4.24
CA LYS A 278 0.94 19.39 -3.41
C LYS A 278 -0.42 19.15 -4.05
N VAL A 279 -1.45 18.99 -3.21
CA VAL A 279 -2.86 18.92 -3.68
C VAL A 279 -3.20 20.10 -4.59
N GLU A 280 -2.78 21.32 -4.22
CA GLU A 280 -3.05 22.55 -4.97
C GLU A 280 -2.40 22.59 -6.37
N SER A 281 -1.44 21.69 -6.64
CA SER A 281 -0.78 21.57 -7.94
C SER A 281 -1.46 20.57 -8.89
N LEU A 282 -2.49 19.87 -8.43
CA LEU A 282 -3.23 18.90 -9.24
C LEU A 282 -4.29 19.60 -10.09
N VAL A 283 -4.52 19.08 -11.30
CA VAL A 283 -5.52 19.61 -12.24
C VAL A 283 -6.58 18.54 -12.55
N ASP A 284 -7.85 18.94 -12.67
CA ASP A 284 -8.90 18.00 -13.11
C ASP A 284 -8.58 17.46 -14.50
N GLY A 285 -8.68 16.14 -14.67
CA GLY A 285 -8.35 15.47 -15.91
C GLY A 285 -6.86 15.22 -16.14
N GLU A 286 -5.97 15.62 -15.22
CA GLU A 286 -4.52 15.39 -15.31
C GLU A 286 -4.22 13.89 -15.47
N GLU A 287 -3.42 13.54 -16.49
CA GLU A 287 -2.91 12.18 -16.66
C GLU A 287 -1.84 11.89 -15.60
N CYS A 288 -2.02 10.78 -14.89
CA CYS A 288 -1.07 10.29 -13.92
C CYS A 288 -0.82 8.79 -14.13
N TRP A 289 0.22 8.27 -13.51
CA TRP A 289 0.45 6.83 -13.42
C TRP A 289 0.41 6.40 -11.96
N MET A 290 0.14 5.12 -11.76
CA MET A 290 0.22 4.48 -10.46
C MET A 290 0.95 3.15 -10.59
N SER A 291 1.55 2.67 -9.50
CA SER A 291 2.07 1.30 -9.49
C SER A 291 1.86 0.55 -8.18
N THR A 292 1.85 -0.77 -8.30
CA THR A 292 1.83 -1.70 -7.18
C THR A 292 2.71 -2.91 -7.49
N GLY A 293 3.14 -3.62 -6.44
CA GLY A 293 3.78 -4.93 -6.59
C GLY A 293 2.87 -6.06 -7.07
N VAL A 294 1.62 -5.78 -7.47
CA VAL A 294 0.68 -6.79 -7.98
C VAL A 294 0.30 -6.52 -9.44
N ARG A 295 0.03 -5.26 -9.77
CA ARG A 295 -0.52 -4.85 -11.07
C ARG A 295 0.49 -4.17 -11.98
N GLY A 296 1.73 -3.98 -11.52
CA GLY A 296 2.72 -3.18 -12.24
C GLY A 296 2.28 -1.72 -12.31
N PHE A 297 2.43 -1.11 -13.47
CA PHE A 297 2.13 0.29 -13.77
C PHE A 297 0.80 0.42 -14.50
N MET A 298 -0.04 1.32 -14.01
CA MET A 298 -1.43 1.53 -14.41
C MET A 298 -1.67 3.02 -14.68
N CYS A 299 -2.45 3.32 -15.71
CA CYS A 299 -2.83 4.69 -16.05
C CYS A 299 -3.92 5.18 -15.09
N GLY A 300 -3.89 6.46 -14.76
CA GLY A 300 -4.93 7.11 -13.97
C GLY A 300 -5.22 8.52 -14.50
N ARG A 301 -6.39 9.02 -14.16
CA ARG A 301 -6.80 10.40 -14.45
C ARG A 301 -7.30 11.04 -13.18
N VAL A 302 -6.72 12.18 -12.82
CA VAL A 302 -7.13 12.94 -11.64
C VAL A 302 -8.55 13.45 -11.83
N LYS A 303 -9.37 13.29 -10.81
CA LYS A 303 -10.71 13.86 -10.71
C LYS A 303 -10.79 14.74 -9.48
N LEU A 304 -10.87 16.05 -9.70
CA LEU A 304 -11.15 17.02 -8.65
C LEU A 304 -12.68 17.09 -8.47
N LEU A 305 -13.13 16.94 -7.23
CA LEU A 305 -14.54 17.04 -6.85
C LEU A 305 -14.95 18.51 -6.64
#